data_AF-A0A7S0S8N9-F1
#
_entry.id   AF-A0A7S0S8N9-F1
#
_cell.length_a   1.000
_cell.length_b   1.000
_cell.length_c   1.000
_cell.angle_alpha   90.00
_cell.angle_beta   90.00
_cell.angle_gamma   90.00
#
_symmetry.space_group_name_H-M   'P 1'
#
loop_
_entity.id
_entity.type
_entity.pdbx_description
1 polymer ?
#
loop_
_entity_poly.entity_id
_entity_poly.type
_entity_poly.pdbx_seq_one_letter_code
_entity_poly.pdbx_strand_id
1 'polypeptide(L)'
;PGEETDGNDTTARWGRTAVKAVRGRGRGHVAGVDDRYFSSLAAKRERSRRVRRLKLTTGSRQAPRGAHPEPLGDDFVSLRDGGHMVTNRARAVHRSEDLIGRDVDEEGESVDDYLARKTREFNEGTRTCPLDVALWLRFAEFQTELLALTKQRSEATHSYEKKRAIIVRGLSHNPDSELLLLALMRECAKMEDAATVKRRWKQILGEHPASSVLWRAFLAHRMTTFAEFRARDVRGDFRDALHALSSARLRCLHDRGGDLDDEVRAMEIAIADMVVETARFDLQAGYTEHAVGRLQAAVEFACFGAVPEAAGTSTSEAGNLRMFESFWESGE
;
A
#
# COMPACT_ATOMS: atom_id res chain seq x y z
N PRO A 1 7.93 54.76 1.98
CA PRO A 1 6.64 54.64 1.25
C PRO A 1 6.92 54.42 -0.24
N GLY A 2 7.03 53.21 -0.78
CA GLY A 2 6.70 51.86 -0.36
C GLY A 2 6.72 51.12 -1.70
N GLU A 3 7.77 50.33 -1.91
CA GLU A 3 8.08 49.67 -3.19
C GLU A 3 7.00 48.64 -3.57
N GLU A 4 6.43 48.80 -4.76
CA GLU A 4 5.72 47.75 -5.49
C GLU A 4 6.71 46.65 -5.85
N THR A 5 6.45 45.44 -5.35
CA THR A 5 7.10 44.21 -5.82
C THR A 5 6.04 43.28 -6.36
N ASP A 6 6.17 42.99 -7.65
CA ASP A 6 5.46 41.96 -8.40
C ASP A 6 5.60 40.59 -7.71
N GLY A 7 4.51 40.13 -7.08
CA GLY A 7 4.35 38.79 -6.56
C GLY A 7 3.59 37.93 -7.56
N ASN A 8 4.35 37.21 -8.39
CA ASN A 8 3.91 36.32 -9.46
C ASN A 8 2.98 35.20 -8.97
N ASP A 9 1.65 35.42 -9.06
CA ASP A 9 0.58 34.46 -8.78
C ASP A 9 0.58 33.30 -9.79
N THR A 10 1.45 32.32 -9.54
CA THR A 10 1.68 31.14 -10.40
C THR A 10 1.01 29.88 -9.89
N THR A 11 0.46 29.89 -8.67
CA THR A 11 -0.24 28.76 -8.04
C THR A 11 -1.71 28.69 -8.45
N ALA A 12 -2.35 29.83 -8.74
CA ALA A 12 -3.76 29.88 -9.15
C ALA A 12 -4.01 29.45 -10.62
N ARG A 13 -2.95 29.07 -11.36
CA ARG A 13 -3.02 28.66 -12.76
C ARG A 13 -3.13 27.14 -12.93
N TRP A 14 -2.60 26.32 -12.03
CA TRP A 14 -2.57 24.86 -12.21
C TRP A 14 -3.95 24.21 -11.98
N GLY A 15 -4.75 24.69 -11.01
CA GLY A 15 -6.11 24.21 -10.80
C GLY A 15 -7.09 24.54 -11.94
N ARG A 16 -6.96 25.73 -12.55
CA ARG A 16 -7.79 26.13 -13.70
C ARG A 16 -7.36 25.51 -15.03
N THR A 17 -6.08 25.14 -15.16
CA THR A 17 -5.56 24.53 -16.40
C THR A 17 -5.86 23.04 -16.46
N ALA A 18 -5.91 22.32 -15.34
CA ALA A 18 -6.38 20.93 -15.32
C ALA A 18 -7.86 20.80 -15.71
N VAL A 19 -8.71 21.71 -15.19
CA VAL A 19 -10.15 21.78 -15.55
C VAL A 19 -10.35 22.23 -17.01
N LYS A 20 -9.47 23.07 -17.57
CA LYS A 20 -9.50 23.45 -19.00
C LYS A 20 -8.88 22.41 -19.94
N ALA A 21 -7.88 21.64 -19.50
CA ALA A 21 -7.23 20.62 -20.32
C ALA A 21 -8.19 19.43 -20.60
N VAL A 22 -9.09 19.13 -19.66
CA VAL A 22 -10.19 18.16 -19.89
C VAL A 22 -11.27 18.73 -20.83
N ARG A 23 -11.36 20.06 -20.97
CA ARG A 23 -12.36 20.75 -21.83
C ARG A 23 -11.84 21.18 -23.21
N GLY A 24 -10.61 20.83 -23.59
CA GLY A 24 -9.92 21.48 -24.71
C GLY A 24 -9.30 20.55 -25.75
N ARG A 25 -10.09 19.71 -26.42
CA ARG A 25 -9.96 19.26 -27.85
C ARG A 25 -10.75 17.96 -28.06
N GLY A 26 -12.05 18.13 -28.19
CA GLY A 26 -12.98 17.12 -28.66
C GLY A 26 -14.34 17.80 -28.68
N ARG A 27 -15.05 17.77 -29.80
CA ARG A 27 -16.47 18.13 -29.81
C ARG A 27 -17.11 17.33 -28.68
N GLY A 28 -17.72 18.01 -27.72
CA GLY A 28 -18.16 17.41 -26.46
C GLY A 28 -19.09 16.22 -26.70
N HIS A 29 -18.51 15.02 -26.65
CA HIS A 29 -19.24 13.83 -26.29
C HIS A 29 -19.08 13.77 -24.77
N VAL A 30 -20.09 14.29 -24.05
CA VAL A 30 -20.29 13.84 -22.67
C VAL A 30 -20.49 12.33 -22.82
N ALA A 31 -19.59 11.53 -22.24
CA ALA A 31 -19.71 10.08 -22.29
C ALA A 31 -21.10 9.72 -21.79
N GLY A 32 -21.99 9.38 -22.72
CA GLY A 32 -23.34 8.96 -22.37
C GLY A 32 -23.28 7.59 -21.73
N VAL A 33 -24.37 7.18 -21.11
CA VAL A 33 -24.63 5.80 -20.64
C VAL A 33 -24.09 4.73 -21.59
N ASP A 34 -24.25 4.99 -22.89
CA ASP A 34 -23.82 4.14 -24.00
C ASP A 34 -22.30 3.89 -24.08
N ASP A 35 -21.47 4.72 -23.48
CA ASP A 35 -20.01 4.56 -23.45
C ASP A 35 -19.50 3.87 -22.15
N ARG A 36 -20.37 3.57 -21.18
CA ARG A 36 -20.01 2.73 -20.02
C ARG A 36 -19.66 1.31 -20.45
N TYR A 37 -18.69 0.67 -19.78
CA TYR A 37 -18.25 -0.69 -20.14
C TYR A 37 -19.40 -1.72 -20.11
N PHE A 38 -20.33 -1.57 -19.15
CA PHE A 38 -21.50 -2.45 -19.00
C PHE A 38 -22.75 -1.97 -19.76
N SER A 39 -22.66 -0.94 -20.60
CA SER A 39 -23.81 -0.48 -21.35
C SER A 39 -24.28 -1.53 -22.35
N SER A 40 -25.57 -1.55 -22.65
CA SER A 40 -26.11 -2.46 -23.67
C SER A 40 -25.45 -2.23 -25.04
N LEU A 41 -24.99 -0.99 -25.31
CA LEU A 41 -24.26 -0.62 -26.51
C LEU A 41 -22.81 -1.15 -26.49
N ALA A 42 -22.12 -1.05 -25.36
CA ALA A 42 -20.77 -1.59 -25.17
C ALA A 42 -20.77 -3.12 -25.28
N ALA A 43 -21.75 -3.80 -24.69
CA ALA A 43 -21.93 -5.25 -24.84
C ALA A 43 -22.22 -5.66 -26.30
N LYS A 44 -22.99 -4.85 -27.05
CA LYS A 44 -23.20 -5.06 -28.50
C LYS A 44 -21.92 -4.80 -29.30
N ARG A 45 -21.14 -3.77 -28.96
CA ARG A 45 -19.82 -3.48 -29.55
C ARG A 45 -18.84 -4.63 -29.29
N GLU A 46 -18.78 -5.16 -28.08
CA GLU A 46 -17.91 -6.28 -27.72
C GLU A 46 -18.22 -7.55 -28.52
N ARG A 47 -19.51 -7.87 -28.71
CA ARG A 47 -19.95 -9.02 -29.52
C ARG A 47 -19.74 -8.83 -31.03
N SER A 48 -19.43 -7.61 -31.48
CA SER A 48 -19.19 -7.32 -32.89
C SER A 48 -17.88 -7.91 -33.37
N ARG A 49 -17.94 -8.74 -34.42
CA ARG A 49 -16.76 -9.31 -35.10
C ARG A 49 -15.87 -8.26 -35.78
N ARG A 50 -16.34 -7.00 -35.87
CA ARG A 50 -15.61 -5.89 -36.50
C ARG A 50 -14.61 -5.22 -35.55
N VAL A 51 -14.69 -5.49 -34.24
CA VAL A 51 -13.73 -4.95 -33.27
C VAL A 51 -12.41 -5.70 -33.41
N ARG A 52 -11.34 -4.97 -33.76
CA ARG A 52 -9.98 -5.52 -33.77
C ARG A 52 -9.56 -5.80 -32.34
N ARG A 53 -9.63 -7.06 -31.93
CA ARG A 53 -9.16 -7.51 -30.62
C ARG A 53 -7.66 -7.72 -30.69
N LEU A 54 -6.91 -7.01 -29.86
CA LEU A 54 -5.50 -7.32 -29.66
C LEU A 54 -5.43 -8.68 -28.97
N LYS A 55 -5.14 -9.74 -29.74
CA LYS A 55 -4.84 -11.05 -29.15
C LYS A 55 -3.43 -10.95 -28.57
N LEU A 56 -3.34 -10.74 -27.26
CA LEU A 56 -2.09 -10.97 -26.54
C LEU A 56 -1.84 -12.48 -26.58
N THR A 57 -1.13 -12.94 -27.61
CA THR A 57 -0.61 -14.30 -27.61
C THR A 57 0.41 -14.37 -26.48
N THR A 58 0.07 -15.00 -25.37
CA THR A 58 1.06 -15.56 -24.44
C THR A 58 1.70 -16.77 -25.13
N GLY A 59 2.45 -16.48 -26.17
CA GLY A 59 3.10 -17.45 -27.02
C GLY A 59 4.59 -17.41 -26.77
N SER A 60 5.05 -18.27 -25.87
CA SER A 60 6.29 -19.01 -26.13
C SER A 60 6.15 -19.65 -27.51
N ARG A 61 6.65 -18.97 -28.53
CA ARG A 61 6.85 -19.52 -29.86
C ARG A 61 8.19 -18.98 -30.32
N GLN A 62 9.18 -19.85 -30.27
CA GLN A 62 10.52 -19.61 -30.80
C GLN A 62 10.39 -18.93 -32.17
N ALA A 63 10.83 -17.67 -32.23
CA ALA A 63 11.03 -17.00 -33.50
C ALA A 63 12.22 -17.65 -34.22
N PRO A 64 12.14 -17.86 -35.54
CA PRO A 64 13.28 -18.39 -36.30
C PRO A 64 14.44 -17.40 -36.22
N ARG A 65 15.64 -17.91 -35.99
CA ARG A 65 16.89 -17.14 -35.98
C ARG A 65 17.04 -16.40 -37.31
N GLY A 66 17.03 -15.06 -37.29
CA GLY A 66 17.49 -14.26 -38.44
C GLY A 66 16.80 -12.94 -38.74
N ALA A 67 15.80 -12.47 -37.99
CA ALA A 67 15.18 -11.16 -38.23
C ALA A 67 15.51 -10.17 -37.11
N HIS A 68 16.28 -9.13 -37.44
CA HIS A 68 16.46 -7.96 -36.58
C HIS A 68 15.14 -7.14 -36.58
N PRO A 69 14.54 -6.82 -35.42
CA PRO A 69 13.49 -5.82 -35.36
C PRO A 69 14.11 -4.43 -35.14
N GLU A 70 13.77 -3.51 -36.03
CA GLU A 70 13.95 -2.07 -35.83
C GLU A 70 13.21 -1.58 -34.57
N PRO A 71 13.73 -0.56 -33.86
CA PRO A 71 13.12 -0.06 -32.64
C PRO A 71 11.95 0.88 -32.97
N LEU A 72 10.73 0.42 -32.75
CA LEU A 72 9.53 1.26 -32.75
C LEU A 72 9.18 1.67 -31.32
N GLY A 73 9.41 2.95 -31.01
CA GLY A 73 8.55 3.84 -30.23
C GLY A 73 8.33 3.56 -28.74
N ASP A 74 8.90 4.43 -27.90
CA ASP A 74 8.87 4.50 -26.43
C ASP A 74 7.50 4.79 -25.76
N ASP A 75 6.37 4.26 -26.23
CA ASP A 75 5.05 4.53 -25.61
C ASP A 75 4.34 3.28 -25.08
N PHE A 76 5.09 2.36 -24.44
CA PHE A 76 4.50 1.32 -23.60
C PHE A 76 4.75 1.64 -22.13
N VAL A 77 3.75 2.18 -21.44
CA VAL A 77 3.71 2.20 -19.97
C VAL A 77 3.46 0.78 -19.50
N SER A 78 4.56 0.05 -19.31
CA SER A 78 4.53 -1.17 -18.51
C SER A 78 4.07 -0.77 -17.12
N LEU A 79 2.92 -1.29 -16.67
CA LEU A 79 2.57 -1.34 -15.24
C LEU A 79 3.52 -2.32 -14.54
N ARG A 80 4.80 -1.99 -14.57
CA ARG A 80 5.87 -2.67 -13.87
C ARG A 80 5.80 -2.21 -12.43
N ASP A 81 5.26 -3.12 -11.62
CA ASP A 81 5.58 -3.34 -10.22
C ASP A 81 6.38 -2.23 -9.52
N GLY A 82 5.70 -1.15 -9.15
CA GLY A 82 6.12 -0.24 -8.08
C GLY A 82 5.79 -0.80 -6.70
N GLY A 83 5.44 -2.09 -6.61
CA GLY A 83 5.36 -2.80 -5.35
C GLY A 83 6.76 -2.97 -4.81
N HIS A 84 7.08 -2.27 -3.72
CA HIS A 84 8.09 -2.72 -2.78
C HIS A 84 7.66 -4.07 -2.19
N MET A 85 7.74 -5.14 -2.98
CA MET A 85 7.94 -6.47 -2.48
C MET A 85 9.33 -6.47 -1.86
N VAL A 86 9.37 -6.36 -0.52
CA VAL A 86 10.55 -6.73 0.25
C VAL A 86 10.68 -8.25 0.13
N THR A 87 11.24 -8.70 -0.99
CA THR A 87 11.78 -10.04 -1.10
C THR A 87 13.08 -10.05 -0.29
N ASN A 88 13.16 -10.91 0.72
CA ASN A 88 14.40 -11.26 1.39
C ASN A 88 15.39 -11.83 0.36
N ARG A 89 16.16 -10.96 -0.29
CA ARG A 89 17.30 -11.36 -1.08
C ARG A 89 18.48 -11.46 -0.12
N ALA A 90 18.74 -12.69 0.33
CA ALA A 90 19.98 -13.05 0.99
C ALA A 90 21.14 -12.51 0.15
N ARG A 91 21.79 -11.47 0.67
CA ARG A 91 23.01 -10.91 0.08
C ARG A 91 24.10 -11.92 0.40
N ALA A 92 24.46 -12.74 -0.59
CA ALA A 92 25.70 -13.48 -0.56
C ALA A 92 26.83 -12.45 -0.42
N VAL A 93 27.37 -12.34 0.79
CA VAL A 93 28.60 -11.59 1.03
C VAL A 93 29.70 -12.39 0.35
N HIS A 94 30.26 -11.79 -0.70
CA HIS A 94 31.53 -12.23 -1.26
C HIS A 94 32.54 -12.29 -0.11
N ARG A 95 32.95 -13.51 0.21
CA ARG A 95 34.06 -13.81 1.10
C ARG A 95 35.32 -13.26 0.44
N SER A 96 35.78 -12.11 0.92
CA SER A 96 37.15 -11.65 0.71
C SER A 96 38.04 -12.50 1.63
N GLU A 97 38.43 -13.68 1.13
CA GLU A 97 39.68 -14.30 1.54
C GLU A 97 40.78 -13.37 1.02
N ASP A 98 41.36 -12.56 1.91
CA ASP A 98 42.76 -12.12 1.91
C ASP A 98 42.91 -10.95 2.87
N LEU A 99 43.69 -11.20 3.92
CA LEU A 99 44.54 -10.28 4.71
C LEU A 99 44.83 -10.94 6.07
N ILE A 100 45.51 -12.09 6.04
CA ILE A 100 46.27 -12.59 7.20
C ILE A 100 47.68 -12.03 7.02
N GLY A 101 48.05 -11.09 7.89
CA GLY A 101 49.41 -10.55 7.91
C GLY A 101 49.46 -9.14 8.48
N ARG A 102 49.23 -9.01 9.78
CA ARG A 102 49.85 -7.99 10.62
C ARG A 102 49.60 -8.34 12.08
N ASP A 103 50.68 -8.75 12.75
CA ASP A 103 50.76 -8.90 14.19
C ASP A 103 50.43 -7.56 14.84
N VAL A 104 49.29 -7.49 15.51
CA VAL A 104 48.97 -6.49 16.51
C VAL A 104 48.42 -7.25 17.70
N ASP A 105 49.15 -7.19 18.81
CA ASP A 105 48.69 -7.65 20.11
C ASP A 105 47.47 -6.83 20.53
N GLU A 106 46.27 -7.30 20.19
CA GLU A 106 45.00 -6.79 20.73
C GLU A 106 44.25 -7.98 21.31
N GLU A 107 44.01 -7.95 22.63
CA GLU A 107 43.17 -8.90 23.35
C GLU A 107 41.80 -8.99 22.65
N GLY A 108 41.59 -10.05 21.87
CA GLY A 108 40.35 -10.27 21.16
C GLY A 108 39.20 -10.44 22.15
N GLU A 109 38.24 -9.50 22.15
CA GLU A 109 36.97 -9.61 22.88
C GLU A 109 36.33 -10.97 22.53
N SER A 110 36.04 -11.79 23.54
CA SER A 110 35.32 -13.06 23.31
C SER A 110 33.97 -12.75 22.67
N VAL A 111 33.46 -13.65 21.83
CA VAL A 111 32.13 -13.52 21.23
C VAL A 111 31.07 -13.30 22.32
N ASP A 112 31.20 -13.98 23.46
CA ASP A 112 30.28 -13.83 24.59
C ASP A 112 30.38 -12.44 25.24
N ASP A 113 31.58 -11.87 25.36
CA ASP A 113 31.81 -10.54 25.93
C ASP A 113 31.23 -9.46 25.01
N TYR A 114 31.43 -9.59 23.70
CA TYR A 114 30.83 -8.72 22.68
C TYR A 114 29.30 -8.73 22.78
N LEU A 115 28.69 -9.91 22.87
CA LEU A 115 27.24 -10.07 22.96
C LEU A 115 26.69 -9.49 24.27
N ALA A 116 27.38 -9.69 25.38
CA ALA A 116 27.01 -9.14 26.69
C ALA A 116 27.08 -7.60 26.69
N ARG A 117 28.18 -7.02 26.18
CA ARG A 117 28.35 -5.58 26.05
C ARG A 117 27.28 -4.98 25.15
N LYS A 118 27.03 -5.56 23.98
CA LYS A 118 26.01 -5.06 23.04
C LYS A 118 24.60 -5.15 23.63
N THR A 119 24.28 -6.23 24.33
CA THR A 119 23.00 -6.37 25.05
C THR A 119 22.85 -5.29 26.13
N ARG A 120 23.93 -4.95 26.85
CA ARG A 120 23.92 -3.86 27.82
C ARG A 120 23.69 -2.50 27.16
N GLU A 121 24.36 -2.21 26.05
CA GLU A 121 24.17 -0.97 25.27
C GLU A 121 22.71 -0.82 24.82
N PHE A 122 22.08 -1.88 24.32
CA PHE A 122 20.67 -1.82 23.94
C PHE A 122 19.73 -1.62 25.13
N ASN A 123 20.00 -2.28 26.26
CA ASN A 123 19.20 -2.10 27.48
C ASN A 123 19.34 -0.69 28.06
N GLU A 124 20.52 -0.10 27.98
CA GLU A 124 20.76 1.27 28.42
C GLU A 124 20.10 2.27 27.46
N GLY A 125 20.33 2.12 26.15
CA GLY A 125 19.72 2.96 25.13
C GLY A 125 18.19 2.94 25.18
N THR A 126 17.57 1.78 25.38
CA THR A 126 16.10 1.67 25.47
C THR A 126 15.53 2.29 26.74
N ARG A 127 16.34 2.48 27.79
CA ARG A 127 15.95 3.21 29.00
C ARG A 127 16.15 4.72 28.86
N THR A 128 17.21 5.15 28.19
CA THR A 128 17.50 6.58 27.99
C THR A 128 16.66 7.20 26.87
N CYS A 129 16.40 6.44 25.81
CA CYS A 129 15.64 6.86 24.64
C CYS A 129 14.45 5.91 24.36
N PRO A 130 13.45 5.83 25.25
CA PRO A 130 12.33 4.90 25.11
C PRO A 130 11.43 5.20 23.90
N LEU A 131 11.47 6.43 23.37
CA LEU A 131 10.69 6.83 22.18
C LEU A 131 11.40 6.52 20.84
N ASP A 132 12.63 6.00 20.88
CA ASP A 132 13.36 5.63 19.67
C ASP A 132 12.89 4.27 19.14
N VAL A 133 11.91 4.32 18.24
CA VAL A 133 11.35 3.15 17.54
C VAL A 133 12.43 2.33 16.82
N ALA A 134 13.42 2.98 16.20
CA ALA A 134 14.47 2.28 15.44
C ALA A 134 15.39 1.49 16.38
N LEU A 135 15.68 2.03 17.57
CA LEU A 135 16.46 1.34 18.59
C LEU A 135 15.77 0.06 19.07
N TRP A 136 14.47 0.10 19.33
CA TRP A 136 13.68 -1.08 19.73
C TRP A 136 13.70 -2.17 18.65
N LEU A 137 13.52 -1.79 17.39
CA LEU A 137 13.56 -2.72 16.25
C LEU A 137 14.94 -3.36 16.09
N ARG A 138 16.01 -2.56 16.14
CA ARG A 138 17.39 -3.06 16.10
C ARG A 138 17.70 -4.00 17.25
N PHE A 139 17.20 -3.70 18.45
CA PHE A 139 17.39 -4.58 19.60
C PHE A 139 16.66 -5.92 19.41
N ALA A 140 15.45 -5.91 18.87
CA ALA A 140 14.74 -7.14 18.53
C ALA A 140 15.47 -7.94 17.43
N GLU A 141 15.99 -7.28 16.40
CA GLU A 141 16.78 -7.95 15.35
C GLU A 141 18.07 -8.57 15.89
N PHE A 142 18.75 -7.87 16.80
CA PHE A 142 19.97 -8.35 17.45
C PHE A 142 19.76 -9.68 18.19
N GLN A 143 18.57 -9.95 18.75
CA GLN A 143 18.27 -11.26 19.36
C GLN A 143 18.31 -12.44 18.36
N THR A 144 18.14 -12.15 17.07
CA THR A 144 18.27 -13.16 16.01
C THR A 144 19.74 -13.40 15.64
N GLU A 145 20.53 -12.32 15.60
CA GLU A 145 21.97 -12.36 15.36
C GLU A 145 22.71 -13.09 16.48
N LEU A 146 22.33 -12.83 17.73
CA LEU A 146 22.87 -13.47 18.93
C LEU A 146 22.76 -15.01 18.83
N LEU A 147 21.58 -15.52 18.44
CA LEU A 147 21.40 -16.97 18.23
C LEU A 147 22.24 -17.55 17.10
N ALA A 148 22.43 -16.79 16.02
CA ALA A 148 23.21 -17.24 14.88
C ALA A 148 24.69 -17.42 15.25
N LEU A 149 25.21 -16.52 16.09
CA LEU A 149 26.59 -16.53 16.56
C LEU A 149 26.84 -17.62 17.61
N THR A 150 25.91 -17.87 18.52
CA THR A 150 26.08 -18.89 19.59
C THR A 150 25.81 -20.33 19.13
N LYS A 151 25.37 -20.54 17.87
CA LYS A 151 24.97 -21.86 17.32
C LYS A 151 23.90 -22.61 18.14
N GLN A 152 23.21 -21.94 19.07
CA GLN A 152 22.18 -22.54 19.92
C GLN A 152 20.83 -22.61 19.20
N ARG A 153 20.73 -23.45 18.17
CA ARG A 153 19.49 -23.64 17.39
C ARG A 153 18.30 -24.16 18.20
N SER A 154 18.55 -24.86 19.32
CA SER A 154 17.50 -25.34 20.23
C SER A 154 16.80 -24.20 21.00
N GLU A 155 17.33 -22.98 20.98
CA GLU A 155 16.76 -21.80 21.65
C GLU A 155 15.98 -20.86 20.71
N ALA A 156 15.76 -21.27 19.45
CA ALA A 156 15.05 -20.45 18.47
C ALA A 156 13.68 -19.95 18.97
N THR A 157 12.90 -20.84 19.60
CA THR A 157 11.60 -20.51 20.22
C THR A 157 11.72 -19.42 21.29
N HIS A 158 12.72 -19.53 22.17
CA HIS A 158 12.98 -18.56 23.23
C HIS A 158 13.41 -17.19 22.68
N SER A 159 14.09 -17.15 21.52
CA SER A 159 14.43 -15.88 20.88
C SER A 159 13.21 -15.18 20.32
N TYR A 160 12.25 -15.89 19.70
CA TYR A 160 11.01 -15.24 19.25
C TYR A 160 10.22 -14.62 20.40
N GLU A 161 10.17 -15.29 21.55
CA GLU A 161 9.52 -14.75 22.75
C GLU A 161 10.25 -13.51 23.29
N LYS A 162 11.59 -13.54 23.36
CA LYS A 162 12.41 -12.38 23.74
C LYS A 162 12.20 -11.21 22.77
N LYS A 163 12.19 -11.46 21.47
CA LYS A 163 11.90 -10.45 20.44
C LYS A 163 10.53 -9.83 20.62
N ARG A 164 9.50 -10.66 20.79
CA ARG A 164 8.13 -10.19 21.05
C ARG A 164 8.08 -9.35 22.32
N ALA A 165 8.75 -9.77 23.40
CA ALA A 165 8.80 -9.00 24.65
C ALA A 165 9.48 -7.63 24.48
N ILE A 166 10.57 -7.56 23.70
CA ILE A 166 11.24 -6.28 23.37
C ILE A 166 10.30 -5.38 22.56
N ILE A 167 9.64 -5.91 21.53
CA ILE A 167 8.71 -5.14 20.70
C ILE A 167 7.51 -4.64 21.52
N VAL A 168 6.92 -5.49 22.36
CA VAL A 168 5.80 -5.12 23.24
C VAL A 168 6.21 -4.02 24.24
N ARG A 169 7.43 -4.09 24.77
CA ARG A 169 7.97 -3.00 25.61
C ARG A 169 8.15 -1.72 24.81
N GLY A 170 8.67 -1.79 23.59
CA GLY A 170 8.73 -0.65 22.68
C GLY A 170 7.35 -0.03 22.44
N LEU A 171 6.33 -0.86 22.21
CA LEU A 171 4.94 -0.42 22.02
C LEU A 171 4.33 0.22 23.27
N SER A 172 4.71 -0.22 24.48
CA SER A 172 4.23 0.46 25.70
C SER A 172 4.70 1.91 25.82
N HIS A 173 5.80 2.28 25.14
CA HIS A 173 6.28 3.65 25.04
C HIS A 173 5.83 4.35 23.75
N ASN A 174 5.54 3.59 22.69
CA ASN A 174 5.22 4.09 21.35
C ASN A 174 3.97 3.37 20.79
N PRO A 175 2.78 3.59 21.39
CA PRO A 175 1.59 2.80 21.08
C PRO A 175 1.16 2.92 19.61
N ASP A 176 1.31 4.10 19.02
CA ASP A 176 0.90 4.39 17.64
C ASP A 176 1.97 4.07 16.58
N SER A 177 3.08 3.44 16.97
CA SER A 177 4.16 3.13 16.04
C SER A 177 3.78 2.00 15.08
N GLU A 178 3.41 2.37 13.85
CA GLU A 178 3.12 1.41 12.78
C GLU A 178 4.27 0.41 12.58
N LEU A 179 5.53 0.87 12.65
CA LEU A 179 6.69 0.00 12.46
C LEU A 179 6.79 -1.10 13.53
N LEU A 180 6.55 -0.76 14.80
CA LEU A 180 6.56 -1.73 15.89
C LEU A 180 5.35 -2.68 15.81
N LEU A 181 4.17 -2.18 15.46
CA LEU A 181 2.97 -2.99 15.24
C LEU A 181 3.17 -4.00 14.10
N LEU A 182 3.77 -3.56 12.99
CA LEU A 182 4.13 -4.44 11.87
C LEU A 182 5.18 -5.48 12.29
N ALA A 183 6.20 -5.10 13.05
CA ALA A 183 7.19 -6.02 13.57
C ALA A 183 6.55 -7.07 14.50
N LEU A 184 5.65 -6.64 15.39
CA LEU A 184 4.90 -7.52 16.28
C LEU A 184 4.12 -8.57 15.47
N MET A 185 3.37 -8.13 14.45
CA MET A 185 2.57 -9.04 13.64
C MET A 185 3.42 -10.02 12.83
N ARG A 186 4.59 -9.59 12.33
CA ARG A 186 5.55 -10.48 11.65
C ARG A 186 6.09 -11.55 12.58
N GLU A 187 6.37 -11.24 13.84
CA GLU A 187 6.83 -12.24 14.82
C GLU A 187 5.68 -13.14 15.29
N CYS A 188 4.47 -12.61 15.49
CA CYS A 188 3.30 -13.42 15.84
C CYS A 188 2.96 -14.45 14.75
N ALA A 189 3.04 -14.06 13.47
CA ALA A 189 2.76 -14.94 12.34
C ALA A 189 3.68 -16.17 12.23
N LYS A 190 4.82 -16.19 12.94
CA LYS A 190 5.75 -17.34 12.93
C LYS A 190 5.39 -18.41 13.97
N MET A 191 4.74 -18.00 15.06
CA MET A 191 4.55 -18.84 16.25
C MET A 191 3.09 -19.17 16.51
N GLU A 192 2.18 -18.32 16.07
CA GLU A 192 0.76 -18.42 16.38
C GLU A 192 -0.03 -18.94 15.18
N ASP A 193 -1.16 -19.60 15.46
CA ASP A 193 -2.05 -20.09 14.42
C ASP A 193 -2.68 -18.93 13.65
N ALA A 194 -3.07 -19.19 12.39
CA ALA A 194 -3.58 -18.16 11.48
C ALA A 194 -4.84 -17.46 12.01
N ALA A 195 -5.72 -18.15 12.76
CA ALA A 195 -6.91 -17.54 13.34
C ALA A 195 -6.57 -16.56 14.47
N THR A 196 -5.60 -16.91 15.32
CA THR A 196 -5.08 -16.01 16.36
C THR A 196 -4.39 -14.79 15.74
N VAL A 197 -3.55 -14.98 14.72
CA VAL A 197 -2.88 -13.87 14.00
C VAL A 197 -3.91 -12.95 13.35
N LYS A 198 -4.95 -13.50 12.72
CA LYS A 198 -6.06 -12.73 12.15
C LYS A 198 -6.81 -11.91 13.20
N ARG A 199 -7.08 -12.48 14.37
CA ARG A 199 -7.73 -11.76 15.48
C ARG A 199 -6.90 -10.57 15.95
N ARG A 200 -5.59 -10.75 16.11
CA ARG A 200 -4.67 -9.66 16.48
C ARG A 200 -4.62 -8.56 15.43
N TRP A 201 -4.56 -8.92 14.14
CA TRP A 201 -4.66 -7.94 13.06
C TRP A 201 -5.94 -7.11 13.17
N LYS A 202 -7.09 -7.75 13.36
CA LYS A 202 -8.37 -7.05 13.49
C LYS A 202 -8.43 -6.14 14.72
N GLN A 203 -7.79 -6.53 15.83
CA GLN A 203 -7.65 -5.65 17.00
C GLN A 203 -6.83 -4.39 16.66
N ILE A 204 -5.62 -4.57 16.12
CA ILE A 204 -4.73 -3.45 15.75
C ILE A 204 -5.41 -2.52 14.75
N LEU A 205 -6.12 -3.04 13.76
CA LEU A 205 -6.85 -2.23 12.77
C LEU A 205 -8.06 -1.51 13.37
N GLY A 206 -8.66 -2.05 14.44
CA GLY A 206 -9.70 -1.37 15.21
C GLY A 206 -9.16 -0.18 16.02
N GLU A 207 -7.94 -0.31 16.55
CA GLU A 207 -7.24 0.73 17.30
C GLU A 207 -6.64 1.81 16.36
N HIS A 208 -6.19 1.42 15.17
CA HIS A 208 -5.55 2.30 14.18
C HIS A 208 -6.26 2.30 12.81
N PRO A 209 -7.55 2.64 12.73
CA PRO A 209 -8.35 2.50 11.50
C PRO A 209 -7.91 3.42 10.36
N ALA A 210 -7.21 4.51 10.67
CA ALA A 210 -6.71 5.49 9.70
C ALA A 210 -5.38 5.07 9.01
N SER A 211 -4.70 4.04 9.52
CA SER A 211 -3.39 3.64 9.01
C SER A 211 -3.52 2.81 7.73
N SER A 212 -3.29 3.45 6.58
CA SER A 212 -3.23 2.74 5.30
C SER A 212 -2.07 1.72 5.25
N VAL A 213 -0.99 1.97 5.98
CA VAL A 213 0.18 1.09 6.07
C VAL A 213 -0.19 -0.23 6.74
N LEU A 214 -0.90 -0.18 7.87
CA LEU A 214 -1.35 -1.37 8.60
C LEU A 214 -2.39 -2.15 7.78
N TRP A 215 -3.33 -1.47 7.13
CA TRP A 215 -4.31 -2.12 6.25
C TRP A 215 -3.64 -2.87 5.10
N ARG A 216 -2.70 -2.25 4.38
CA ARG A 216 -1.95 -2.91 3.28
C ARG A 216 -1.17 -4.13 3.77
N ALA A 217 -0.51 -4.03 4.93
CA ALA A 217 0.24 -5.15 5.49
C ALA A 217 -0.67 -6.32 5.90
N PHE A 218 -1.84 -6.03 6.48
CA PHE A 218 -2.85 -7.03 6.77
C PHE A 218 -3.35 -7.71 5.49
N LEU A 219 -3.70 -6.95 4.46
CA LEU A 219 -4.18 -7.48 3.18
C LEU A 219 -3.11 -8.34 2.50
N ALA A 220 -1.85 -7.91 2.51
CA ALA A 220 -0.72 -8.72 2.03
C ALA A 220 -0.59 -10.03 2.81
N HIS A 221 -0.74 -10.01 4.14
CA HIS A 221 -0.76 -11.22 4.96
C HIS A 221 -1.94 -12.14 4.60
N ARG A 222 -3.15 -11.59 4.38
CA ARG A 222 -4.32 -12.36 3.96
C ARG A 222 -4.13 -13.02 2.59
N MET A 223 -3.48 -12.34 1.65
CA MET A 223 -3.19 -12.87 0.31
C MET A 223 -2.09 -13.93 0.30
N THR A 224 -1.15 -13.90 1.26
CA THR A 224 -0.06 -14.88 1.34
C THR A 224 -0.38 -16.11 2.18
N THR A 225 -1.43 -16.05 3.02
CA THR A 225 -1.85 -17.15 3.89
C THR A 225 -2.80 -18.10 3.15
N PHE A 226 -2.22 -19.00 2.35
CA PHE A 226 -2.97 -19.89 1.44
C PHE A 226 -4.04 -20.74 2.14
N ALA A 227 -3.75 -21.23 3.35
CA ALA A 227 -4.65 -22.13 4.10
C ALA A 227 -6.02 -21.50 4.44
N GLU A 228 -6.08 -20.17 4.59
CA GLU A 228 -7.32 -19.44 4.90
C GLU A 228 -7.81 -18.56 3.75
N PHE A 229 -7.15 -18.65 2.59
CA PHE A 229 -7.42 -17.74 1.49
C PHE A 229 -8.77 -18.05 0.86
N ARG A 230 -9.65 -17.05 0.87
CA ARG A 230 -10.91 -17.05 0.11
C ARG A 230 -11.08 -15.69 -0.52
N ALA A 231 -11.21 -15.66 -1.85
CA ALA A 231 -11.25 -14.40 -2.59
C ALA A 231 -12.38 -13.47 -2.12
N ARG A 232 -13.56 -14.04 -1.79
CA ARG A 232 -14.69 -13.32 -1.20
C ARG A 232 -14.34 -12.65 0.13
N ASP A 233 -13.63 -13.34 0.99
CA ASP A 233 -13.29 -12.84 2.34
C ASP A 233 -12.25 -11.73 2.24
N VAL A 234 -11.23 -11.91 1.39
CA VAL A 234 -10.21 -10.88 1.13
C VAL A 234 -10.83 -9.63 0.50
N ARG A 235 -11.80 -9.79 -0.40
CA ARG A 235 -12.58 -8.65 -0.92
C ARG A 235 -13.38 -7.95 0.17
N GLY A 236 -13.92 -8.71 1.13
CA GLY A 236 -14.53 -8.16 2.34
C GLY A 236 -13.54 -7.33 3.16
N ASP A 237 -12.33 -7.86 3.37
CA ASP A 237 -11.24 -7.16 4.06
C ASP A 237 -10.84 -5.85 3.35
N PHE A 238 -10.78 -5.82 2.01
CA PHE A 238 -10.56 -4.59 1.23
C PHE A 238 -11.68 -3.56 1.40
N ARG A 239 -12.94 -3.99 1.40
CA ARG A 239 -14.09 -3.10 1.63
C ARG A 239 -14.02 -2.48 3.03
N ASP A 240 -13.69 -3.29 4.05
CA ASP A 240 -13.55 -2.81 5.42
C ASP A 240 -12.42 -1.77 5.52
N ALA A 241 -11.29 -1.99 4.83
CA ALA A 241 -10.19 -1.05 4.74
C ALA A 241 -10.61 0.29 4.11
N LEU A 242 -11.27 0.24 2.94
CA LEU A 242 -11.78 1.43 2.26
C LEU A 242 -12.75 2.21 3.16
N HIS A 243 -13.68 1.52 3.80
CA HIS A 243 -14.63 2.16 4.72
C HIS A 243 -13.93 2.85 5.90
N ALA A 244 -12.96 2.18 6.53
CA ALA A 244 -12.21 2.73 7.65
C ALA A 244 -11.40 3.97 7.26
N LEU A 245 -10.68 3.91 6.12
CA LEU A 245 -9.88 5.02 5.60
C LEU A 245 -10.75 6.20 5.18
N SER A 246 -11.84 5.96 4.44
CA SER A 246 -12.79 7.02 4.07
C SER A 246 -13.39 7.68 5.31
N SER A 247 -13.81 6.89 6.31
CA SER A 247 -14.35 7.43 7.56
C SER A 247 -13.32 8.26 8.33
N ALA A 248 -12.04 7.87 8.32
CA ALA A 248 -10.96 8.63 8.95
C ALA A 248 -10.72 9.97 8.24
N ARG A 249 -10.69 9.98 6.90
CA ARG A 249 -10.58 11.20 6.09
C ARG A 249 -11.75 12.15 6.37
N LEU A 250 -12.99 11.64 6.40
CA LEU A 250 -14.18 12.44 6.71
C LEU A 250 -14.13 13.09 8.10
N ARG A 251 -13.65 12.35 9.12
CA ARG A 251 -13.44 12.93 10.46
C ARG A 251 -12.37 14.00 10.46
N CYS A 252 -11.23 13.75 9.82
CA CYS A 252 -10.13 14.71 9.74
C CYS A 252 -10.57 16.01 9.05
N LEU A 253 -11.32 15.90 7.94
CA LEU A 253 -11.92 17.04 7.27
C LEU A 253 -12.90 17.82 8.15
N HIS A 254 -13.75 17.12 8.90
CA HIS A 254 -14.70 17.75 9.82
C HIS A 254 -13.98 18.54 10.91
N ASP A 255 -12.99 17.92 11.55
CA ASP A 255 -12.21 18.52 12.64
C ASP A 255 -11.44 19.76 12.19
N ARG A 256 -11.05 19.82 10.90
CA ARG A 256 -10.32 20.94 10.28
C ARG A 256 -11.19 21.94 9.54
N GLY A 257 -12.52 21.86 9.70
CA GLY A 257 -13.43 22.82 9.08
C GLY A 257 -13.49 22.77 7.55
N GLY A 258 -13.12 21.64 6.95
CA GLY A 258 -13.14 21.42 5.50
C GLY A 258 -11.87 21.85 4.76
N ASP A 259 -10.80 22.24 5.47
CA ASP A 259 -9.53 22.58 4.83
C ASP A 259 -8.81 21.34 4.26
N LEU A 260 -8.26 21.49 3.06
CA LEU A 260 -7.56 20.43 2.31
C LEU A 260 -6.05 20.54 2.51
N ASP A 261 -5.61 20.23 3.71
CA ASP A 261 -4.19 20.20 4.02
C ASP A 261 -3.46 18.95 3.47
N ASP A 262 -2.16 18.89 3.76
CA ASP A 262 -1.29 17.81 3.32
C ASP A 262 -1.68 16.44 3.88
N GLU A 263 -2.28 16.39 5.09
CA GLU A 263 -2.67 15.15 5.73
C GLU A 263 -3.94 14.57 5.10
N VAL A 264 -4.97 15.40 4.89
CA VAL A 264 -6.19 14.98 4.19
C VAL A 264 -5.84 14.51 2.78
N ARG A 265 -4.96 15.25 2.08
CA ARG A 265 -4.49 14.86 0.74
C ARG A 265 -3.76 13.53 0.75
N ALA A 266 -2.92 13.27 1.75
CA ALA A 266 -2.25 11.98 1.91
C ALA A 266 -3.26 10.84 2.13
N MET A 267 -4.33 11.08 2.91
CA MET A 267 -5.42 10.10 3.09
C MET A 267 -6.18 9.84 1.78
N GLU A 268 -6.47 10.88 0.98
CA GLU A 268 -7.13 10.72 -0.32
C GLU A 268 -6.30 9.88 -1.29
N ILE A 269 -4.99 10.14 -1.37
CA ILE A 269 -4.06 9.32 -2.16
C ILE A 269 -4.08 7.87 -1.67
N ALA A 270 -4.03 7.65 -0.35
CA ALA A 270 -4.07 6.30 0.20
C ALA A 270 -5.38 5.55 -0.09
N ILE A 271 -6.53 6.24 -0.11
CA ILE A 271 -7.82 5.67 -0.51
C ILE A 271 -7.80 5.32 -2.00
N ALA A 272 -7.29 6.21 -2.85
CA ALA A 272 -7.18 5.97 -4.29
C ALA A 272 -6.28 4.76 -4.60
N ASP A 273 -5.12 4.66 -3.93
CA ASP A 273 -4.23 3.50 -4.00
C ASP A 273 -4.97 2.21 -3.61
N MET A 274 -5.72 2.24 -2.50
CA MET A 274 -6.47 1.07 -2.03
C MET A 274 -7.55 0.62 -3.03
N VAL A 275 -8.21 1.56 -3.73
CA VAL A 275 -9.16 1.25 -4.81
C VAL A 275 -8.45 0.54 -5.97
N VAL A 276 -7.28 1.04 -6.38
CA VAL A 276 -6.46 0.44 -7.44
C VAL A 276 -5.96 -0.95 -7.04
N GLU A 277 -5.50 -1.11 -5.81
CA GLU A 277 -5.07 -2.40 -5.26
C GLU A 277 -6.22 -3.42 -5.25
N THR A 278 -7.44 -2.98 -4.88
CA THR A 278 -8.63 -3.84 -4.91
C THR A 278 -8.99 -4.25 -6.35
N ALA A 279 -8.89 -3.34 -7.31
CA ALA A 279 -9.10 -3.65 -8.73
C ALA A 279 -8.03 -4.63 -9.26
N ARG A 280 -6.75 -4.45 -8.89
CA ARG A 280 -5.66 -5.37 -9.22
C ARG A 280 -5.92 -6.77 -8.65
N PHE A 281 -6.38 -6.85 -7.40
CA PHE A 281 -6.77 -8.12 -6.78
C PHE A 281 -7.88 -8.82 -7.57
N ASP A 282 -8.93 -8.09 -7.96
CA ASP A 282 -10.02 -8.67 -8.76
C ASP A 282 -9.55 -9.15 -10.13
N LEU A 283 -8.65 -8.42 -10.81
CA LEU A 283 -8.02 -8.86 -12.05
C LEU A 283 -7.25 -10.18 -11.85
N GLN A 284 -6.43 -10.26 -10.81
CA GLN A 284 -5.63 -11.46 -10.50
C GLN A 284 -6.50 -12.66 -10.12
N ALA A 285 -7.68 -12.42 -9.54
CA ALA A 285 -8.65 -13.46 -9.22
C ALA A 285 -9.59 -13.82 -10.38
N GLY A 286 -9.42 -13.23 -11.57
CA GLY A 286 -10.20 -13.52 -12.78
C GLY A 286 -11.52 -12.73 -12.90
N TYR A 287 -11.77 -11.78 -12.00
CA TYR A 287 -12.97 -10.93 -11.99
C TYR A 287 -12.73 -9.62 -12.75
N THR A 288 -12.39 -9.73 -14.04
CA THR A 288 -12.02 -8.57 -14.87
C THR A 288 -13.12 -7.53 -14.96
N GLU A 289 -14.37 -7.98 -15.11
CA GLU A 289 -15.55 -7.12 -15.13
C GLU A 289 -15.66 -6.29 -13.85
N HIS A 290 -15.54 -6.92 -12.67
CA HIS A 290 -15.59 -6.22 -11.39
C HIS A 290 -14.47 -5.18 -11.26
N ALA A 291 -13.27 -5.51 -11.72
CA ALA A 291 -12.15 -4.58 -11.66
C ALA A 291 -12.39 -3.33 -12.54
N VAL A 292 -12.84 -3.53 -13.79
CA VAL A 292 -13.17 -2.42 -14.70
C VAL A 292 -14.31 -1.58 -14.14
N GLY A 293 -15.38 -2.23 -13.66
CA GLY A 293 -16.53 -1.55 -13.07
C GLY A 293 -16.16 -0.72 -11.85
N ARG A 294 -15.27 -1.21 -10.97
CA ARG A 294 -14.80 -0.46 -9.80
C ARG A 294 -14.00 0.78 -10.21
N LEU A 295 -13.05 0.63 -11.14
CA LEU A 295 -12.25 1.77 -11.60
C LEU A 295 -13.12 2.80 -12.30
N GLN A 296 -14.06 2.35 -13.14
CA GLN A 296 -15.02 3.22 -13.79
C GLN A 296 -15.86 3.98 -12.76
N ALA A 297 -16.46 3.28 -11.81
CA ALA A 297 -17.27 3.89 -10.75
C ALA A 297 -16.47 4.90 -9.91
N ALA A 298 -15.22 4.58 -9.57
CA ALA A 298 -14.35 5.49 -8.83
C ALA A 298 -14.05 6.78 -9.60
N VAL A 299 -13.75 6.69 -10.90
CA VAL A 299 -13.50 7.87 -11.76
C VAL A 299 -14.78 8.68 -11.95
N GLU A 300 -15.91 8.03 -12.23
CA GLU A 300 -17.17 8.75 -12.43
C GLU A 300 -17.62 9.48 -11.16
N PHE A 301 -17.52 8.83 -10.00
CA PHE A 301 -17.84 9.43 -8.71
C PHE A 301 -16.90 10.60 -8.37
N ALA A 302 -15.58 10.42 -8.51
CA ALA A 302 -14.59 11.41 -8.08
C ALA A 302 -14.40 12.57 -9.06
N CYS A 303 -14.52 12.34 -10.38
CA CYS A 303 -14.16 13.33 -11.40
C CYS A 303 -15.35 13.93 -12.13
N PHE A 304 -16.45 13.19 -12.29
CA PHE A 304 -17.61 13.67 -13.06
C PHE A 304 -18.75 14.15 -12.19
N GLY A 305 -18.70 13.87 -10.88
CA GLY A 305 -19.62 14.40 -9.88
C GLY A 305 -21.03 13.86 -10.08
N ALA A 306 -21.44 12.93 -9.23
CA ALA A 306 -22.82 12.41 -9.22
C ALA A 306 -23.87 13.43 -8.73
N VAL A 307 -23.51 14.70 -8.59
CA VAL A 307 -24.42 15.74 -8.10
C VAL A 307 -24.41 16.91 -9.07
N PRO A 308 -25.56 17.20 -9.71
CA PRO A 308 -25.71 18.45 -10.43
C PRO A 308 -25.49 19.60 -9.45
N GLU A 309 -24.49 20.46 -9.71
CA GLU A 309 -24.37 21.80 -9.09
C GLU A 309 -25.68 22.61 -9.21
N ALA A 310 -26.60 22.19 -10.09
CA ALA A 310 -27.91 22.78 -10.31
C ALA A 310 -28.91 22.60 -9.15
N ALA A 311 -28.70 21.66 -8.23
CA ALA A 311 -29.48 21.57 -7.00
C ALA A 311 -28.65 22.20 -5.88
N GLY A 312 -28.91 23.48 -5.56
CA GLY A 312 -28.21 24.27 -4.52
C GLY A 312 -28.31 23.73 -3.08
N THR A 313 -28.55 22.44 -2.90
CA THR A 313 -28.46 21.68 -1.67
C THR A 313 -27.05 21.14 -1.51
N SER A 314 -26.28 21.76 -0.60
CA SER A 314 -25.07 21.18 -0.01
C SER A 314 -25.42 19.79 0.54
N THR A 315 -25.16 18.77 -0.27
CA THR A 315 -25.46 17.39 0.10
C THR A 315 -24.19 16.78 0.66
N SER A 316 -24.31 16.12 1.83
CA SER A 316 -23.18 15.44 2.45
C SER A 316 -22.61 14.37 1.50
N GLU A 317 -21.32 14.04 1.65
CA GLU A 317 -20.66 13.00 0.84
C GLU A 317 -21.43 11.67 0.84
N ALA A 318 -22.05 11.31 1.97
CA ALA A 318 -22.92 10.14 2.09
C ALA A 318 -24.24 10.26 1.29
N GLY A 319 -24.78 11.46 1.13
CA GLY A 319 -25.90 11.70 0.23
C GLY A 319 -25.48 11.58 -1.24
N ASN A 320 -24.31 12.11 -1.59
CA ASN A 320 -23.74 12.02 -2.94
C ASN A 320 -23.49 10.56 -3.33
N LEU A 321 -22.97 9.75 -2.40
CA LEU A 321 -22.76 8.33 -2.63
C LEU A 321 -24.07 7.56 -2.88
N ARG A 322 -25.14 7.88 -2.12
CA ARG A 322 -26.47 7.26 -2.33
C ARG A 322 -27.11 7.63 -3.66
N MET A 323 -26.97 8.89 -4.06
CA MET A 323 -27.44 9.35 -5.38
C MET A 323 -26.65 8.66 -6.50
N PHE A 324 -25.33 8.56 -6.33
CA PHE A 324 -24.47 7.84 -7.28
C PHE A 324 -24.83 6.37 -7.38
N GLU A 325 -25.06 5.69 -6.25
CA GLU A 325 -25.48 4.29 -6.21
C GLU A 325 -26.79 4.09 -6.96
N SER A 326 -27.80 4.94 -6.70
CA SER A 326 -29.10 4.90 -7.39
C SER A 326 -28.95 5.09 -8.91
N PHE A 327 -28.08 6.01 -9.33
CA PHE A 327 -27.74 6.24 -10.74
C PHE A 327 -26.97 5.08 -11.37
N TRP A 328 -26.05 4.46 -10.63
CA TRP A 328 -25.27 3.33 -11.12
C TRP A 328 -26.14 2.08 -11.29
N GLU A 329 -27.13 1.90 -10.41
CA GLU A 329 -28.10 0.81 -10.45
C GLU A 329 -29.19 0.99 -11.50
N SER A 330 -29.59 2.24 -11.81
CA SER A 330 -30.61 2.50 -12.83
C SER A 330 -30.16 2.12 -14.24
N GLY A 331 -28.84 2.07 -14.48
CA GLY A 331 -28.27 1.84 -15.81
C GLY A 331 -28.54 2.99 -16.78
N GLU A 332 -28.94 4.17 -16.27
CA GLU A 332 -29.20 5.41 -17.00
C GLU A 332 -28.09 6.47 -16.80
#